data_AF-A0A537BJP6-F1
#
_entry.id   AF-A0A537BJP6-F1
#
_cell.length_a   1.000
_cell.length_b   1.000
_cell.length_c   1.000
_cell.angle_alpha   90.00
_cell.angle_beta   90.00
_cell.angle_gamma   90.00
#
_symmetry.space_group_name_H-M   'P 1'
#
loop_
_entity.id
_entity.type
_entity.pdbx_description
1 polymer ?
#
loop_
_entity_poly.entity_id
_entity_poly.type
_entity_poly.pdbx_seq_one_letter_code
_entity_poly.pdbx_strand_id
1 'polypeptide(L)'
;MPFLNMGGDPEKDYFADGITEDVITELARWRSLAVTSRNSTFRFKGKSVDMQRLGHELGVRFLVEGSVRRMGERIRITAQLIDAESGNHVWGERFDRPMADLFAVQDQVVQTIVGTLVGRVQASGADRARRRPPSSLDAYDHVLRGNALPWDDPAAAAEAKRAFERAIEIDPGYGLPHSLLAALVGREWENDLSAPRETLDRAFALAQRAVELAEDESTCHTILGQFCLEQRLFDLALHHTARGVEMNPANQWNRADFGIVLSHLGRAEEGLELLRDARRADPYFGPGWYWRGLGVAQFVLRRYADALPDFERGVTNNSLRALAMLAACHAKLGHSELAGEAVARCLAFQPGATVDKLVTRMPFKDASDSRHLAECLRLAGMPG
;
A
#
# COMPACT_ATOMS: atom_id res chain seq x y z
N MET A 1 -18.51 0.73 3.76
CA MET A 1 -19.03 -0.04 2.61
C MET A 1 -18.61 0.61 1.31
N PRO A 2 -18.37 -0.17 0.24
CA PRO A 2 -18.06 0.39 -1.07
C PRO A 2 -19.21 1.27 -1.53
N PHE A 3 -18.92 2.51 -1.90
CA PHE A 3 -19.91 3.39 -2.47
C PHE A 3 -20.34 2.82 -3.83
N LEU A 4 -21.65 2.78 -4.07
CA LEU A 4 -22.19 2.22 -5.30
C LEU A 4 -22.11 3.25 -6.44
N ASN A 5 -21.66 2.81 -7.61
CA ASN A 5 -21.73 3.60 -8.84
C ASN A 5 -23.16 3.56 -9.41
N MET A 6 -23.89 4.67 -9.27
CA MET A 6 -25.26 4.83 -9.80
C MET A 6 -25.29 5.49 -11.18
N GLY A 7 -24.12 5.69 -11.80
CA GLY A 7 -23.96 6.21 -13.15
C GLY A 7 -24.27 5.20 -14.25
N GLY A 8 -24.27 3.90 -13.93
CA GLY A 8 -24.63 2.81 -14.86
C GLY A 8 -23.52 2.39 -15.82
N ASP A 9 -22.36 3.03 -15.77
CA ASP A 9 -21.17 2.69 -16.56
C ASP A 9 -20.13 1.97 -15.67
N PRO A 10 -19.98 0.64 -15.79
CA PRO A 10 -19.05 -0.14 -14.98
C PRO A 10 -17.58 0.27 -15.16
N GLU A 11 -17.22 0.86 -16.31
CA GLU A 11 -15.84 1.35 -16.54
C GLU A 11 -15.47 2.51 -15.59
N LYS A 12 -16.47 3.10 -14.92
CA LYS A 12 -16.28 4.20 -13.95
C LYS A 12 -16.40 3.75 -12.49
N ASP A 13 -16.44 2.45 -12.23
CA ASP A 13 -16.47 1.92 -10.86
C ASP A 13 -15.26 2.36 -10.03
N TYR A 14 -14.10 2.52 -10.67
CA TYR A 14 -12.88 3.01 -10.01
C TYR A 14 -13.09 4.37 -9.32
N PHE A 15 -14.02 5.20 -9.81
CA PHE A 15 -14.29 6.52 -9.26
C PHE A 15 -15.01 6.43 -7.91
N ALA A 16 -16.05 5.59 -7.83
CA ALA A 16 -16.76 5.34 -6.57
C ALA A 16 -15.88 4.59 -5.56
N ASP A 17 -15.04 3.67 -6.07
CA ASP A 17 -14.04 2.96 -5.28
C ASP A 17 -12.99 3.91 -4.69
N GLY A 18 -12.50 4.86 -5.48
CA GLY A 18 -11.57 5.90 -5.02
C GLY A 18 -12.15 6.79 -3.92
N ILE A 19 -13.41 7.23 -4.08
CA ILE A 19 -14.10 8.00 -3.02
C ILE A 19 -14.24 7.18 -1.74
N THR A 20 -14.56 5.88 -1.87
CA THR A 20 -14.63 4.98 -0.70
C THR A 20 -13.30 4.91 0.02
N GLU A 21 -12.21 4.75 -0.73
CA GLU A 21 -10.85 4.67 -0.20
C GLU A 21 -10.41 5.96 0.49
N ASP A 22 -10.71 7.12 -0.10
CA ASP A 22 -10.45 8.42 0.53
C ASP A 22 -11.21 8.57 1.86
N VAL A 23 -12.50 8.22 1.90
CA VAL A 23 -13.29 8.30 3.14
C VAL A 23 -12.73 7.36 4.22
N ILE A 24 -12.34 6.13 3.85
CA ILE A 24 -11.67 5.20 4.77
C ILE A 24 -10.37 5.81 5.29
N THR A 25 -9.54 6.35 4.39
CA THR A 25 -8.24 6.95 4.70
C THR A 25 -8.39 8.12 5.67
N GLU A 26 -9.34 9.01 5.41
CA GLU A 26 -9.56 10.19 6.24
C GLU A 26 -10.16 9.85 7.60
N LEU A 27 -11.08 8.88 7.68
CA LEU A 27 -11.57 8.39 8.98
C LEU A 27 -10.45 7.69 9.78
N ALA A 28 -9.55 6.97 9.11
CA ALA A 28 -8.44 6.23 9.71
C ALA A 28 -7.36 7.12 10.36
N ARG A 29 -7.29 8.41 9.97
CA ARG A 29 -6.42 9.41 10.62
C ARG A 29 -6.87 9.73 12.06
N TRP A 30 -8.14 9.50 12.40
CA TRP A 30 -8.68 9.77 13.73
C TRP A 30 -8.39 8.62 14.69
N ARG A 31 -7.43 8.82 15.60
CA ARG A 31 -7.00 7.79 16.57
C ARG A 31 -8.11 7.25 17.48
N SER A 32 -9.19 7.99 17.64
CA SER A 32 -10.38 7.57 18.40
C SER A 32 -11.29 6.60 17.63
N LEU A 33 -11.04 6.39 16.34
CA LEU A 33 -11.80 5.50 15.47
C LEU A 33 -10.95 4.30 15.06
N ALA A 34 -11.51 3.10 15.25
CA ALA A 34 -11.03 1.90 14.57
C ALA A 34 -11.82 1.76 13.26
N VAL A 35 -11.12 1.86 12.12
CA VAL A 35 -11.72 1.84 10.79
C VAL A 35 -11.31 0.55 10.08
N THR A 36 -12.29 -0.19 9.57
CA THR A 36 -12.03 -1.39 8.75
C THR A 36 -11.39 -1.02 7.43
N SER A 37 -10.46 -1.86 6.96
CA SER A 37 -9.71 -1.58 5.74
C SER A 37 -10.55 -1.60 4.45
N ARG A 38 -9.93 -1.06 3.39
CA ARG A 38 -10.42 -1.13 2.02
C ARG A 38 -10.70 -2.56 1.56
N ASN A 39 -9.75 -3.49 1.68
CA ASN A 39 -9.94 -4.84 1.10
C ASN A 39 -11.06 -5.59 1.81
N SER A 40 -11.13 -5.50 3.14
CA SER A 40 -12.24 -6.05 3.92
C SER A 40 -13.59 -5.50 3.48
N THR A 41 -13.66 -4.19 3.23
CA THR A 41 -14.85 -3.51 2.72
C THR A 41 -15.26 -3.97 1.32
N PHE A 42 -14.29 -4.09 0.40
CA PHE A 42 -14.54 -4.37 -1.01
C PHE A 42 -14.98 -5.81 -1.30
N ARG A 43 -14.76 -6.75 -0.37
CA ARG A 43 -15.29 -8.13 -0.48
C ARG A 43 -16.81 -8.21 -0.51
N PHE A 44 -17.49 -7.16 -0.08
CA PHE A 44 -18.94 -7.06 -0.06
C PHE A 44 -19.48 -6.24 -1.24
N LYS A 45 -18.62 -5.77 -2.15
CA LYS A 45 -19.04 -5.06 -3.36
C LYS A 45 -19.97 -5.95 -4.20
N GLY A 46 -21.11 -5.39 -4.60
CA GLY A 46 -22.11 -6.09 -5.40
C GLY A 46 -22.90 -7.18 -4.67
N LYS A 47 -22.75 -7.34 -3.35
CA LYS A 47 -23.52 -8.30 -2.55
C LYS A 47 -24.64 -7.58 -1.80
N SER A 48 -25.85 -8.12 -1.87
CA SER A 48 -26.92 -7.74 -0.93
C SER A 48 -26.66 -8.44 0.40
N VAL A 49 -26.32 -7.67 1.42
CA VAL A 49 -26.03 -8.19 2.76
C VAL A 49 -26.86 -7.43 3.78
N ASP A 50 -27.46 -8.16 4.71
CA ASP A 50 -28.09 -7.58 5.88
C ASP A 50 -27.03 -6.82 6.72
N MET A 51 -27.30 -5.55 7.01
CA MET A 51 -26.32 -4.66 7.64
C MET A 51 -25.99 -5.08 9.07
N GLN A 52 -26.94 -5.67 9.81
CA GLN A 52 -26.69 -6.14 11.17
C GLN A 52 -25.79 -7.36 11.16
N ARG A 53 -26.09 -8.32 10.28
CA ARG A 53 -25.24 -9.49 10.06
C ARG A 53 -23.83 -9.08 9.64
N LEU A 54 -23.72 -8.09 8.77
CA LEU A 54 -22.43 -7.59 8.31
C LEU A 54 -21.64 -6.91 9.42
N GLY A 55 -22.29 -6.11 10.26
CA GLY A 55 -21.65 -5.50 11.43
C GLY A 55 -21.06 -6.56 12.37
N HIS A 56 -21.80 -7.63 12.62
CA HIS A 56 -21.32 -8.75 13.41
C HIS A 56 -20.16 -9.51 12.73
N GLU A 57 -20.25 -9.77 11.41
CA GLU A 57 -19.19 -10.47 10.66
C GLU A 57 -17.87 -9.67 10.63
N LEU A 58 -17.96 -8.34 10.52
CA LEU A 58 -16.81 -7.44 10.50
C LEU A 58 -16.36 -6.99 11.90
N GLY A 59 -17.14 -7.29 12.95
CA GLY A 59 -16.87 -6.83 14.31
C GLY A 59 -16.96 -5.30 14.46
N VAL A 60 -17.82 -4.64 13.68
CA VAL A 60 -17.98 -3.18 13.67
C VAL A 60 -19.32 -2.76 14.24
N ARG A 61 -19.31 -1.64 14.97
CA ARG A 61 -20.54 -1.03 15.52
C ARG A 61 -21.27 -0.17 14.49
N PHE A 62 -20.54 0.49 13.60
CA PHE A 62 -21.11 1.42 12.63
C PHE A 62 -20.68 1.06 11.21
N LEU A 63 -21.60 1.25 10.28
CA LEU A 63 -21.38 1.06 8.85
C LEU A 63 -21.61 2.38 8.12
N VAL A 64 -20.67 2.75 7.25
CA VAL A 64 -20.84 3.86 6.31
C VAL A 64 -21.19 3.28 4.95
N GLU A 65 -22.35 3.60 4.42
CA GLU A 65 -22.75 3.23 3.06
C GLU A 65 -23.02 4.46 2.21
N GLY A 66 -22.96 4.31 0.89
CA GLY A 66 -23.17 5.43 0.01
C GLY A 66 -23.28 5.07 -1.45
N SER A 67 -23.54 6.08 -2.26
CA SER A 67 -23.56 5.98 -3.71
C SER A 67 -23.02 7.26 -4.34
N VAL A 68 -22.43 7.10 -5.52
CA VAL A 68 -21.90 8.18 -6.32
C VAL A 68 -22.55 8.13 -7.70
N ARG A 69 -22.98 9.29 -8.18
CA ARG A 69 -23.48 9.47 -9.54
C ARG A 69 -22.86 10.70 -10.17
N ARG A 70 -22.06 10.51 -11.22
CA ARG A 70 -21.51 11.58 -12.04
C ARG A 70 -22.47 11.91 -13.18
N MET A 71 -22.78 13.18 -13.35
CA MET A 71 -23.73 13.70 -14.35
C MET A 71 -23.11 14.94 -15.02
N GLY A 72 -22.20 14.71 -15.97
CA GLY A 72 -21.42 15.78 -16.58
C GLY A 72 -20.57 16.51 -15.55
N GLU A 73 -20.83 17.82 -15.38
CA GLU A 73 -20.17 18.69 -14.41
C GLU A 73 -20.80 18.68 -13.01
N ARG A 74 -21.80 17.82 -12.77
CA ARG A 74 -22.39 17.63 -11.44
C ARG A 74 -22.08 16.27 -10.89
N ILE A 75 -21.97 16.21 -9.57
CA ILE A 75 -21.87 14.97 -8.81
C ILE A 75 -22.98 14.91 -7.78
N ARG A 76 -23.57 13.72 -7.66
CA ARG A 76 -24.46 13.38 -6.56
C ARG A 76 -23.81 12.31 -5.71
N ILE A 77 -23.59 12.62 -4.44
CA ILE A 77 -23.09 11.67 -3.44
C ILE A 77 -24.18 11.49 -2.40
N THR A 78 -24.51 10.25 -2.09
CA THR A 78 -25.32 9.91 -0.92
C THR A 78 -24.42 9.18 0.05
N ALA A 79 -24.43 9.57 1.32
CA ALA A 79 -23.70 8.88 2.38
C ALA A 79 -24.60 8.70 3.59
N GLN A 80 -24.49 7.57 4.25
CA GLN A 80 -25.30 7.21 5.41
C GLN A 80 -24.43 6.50 6.44
N LEU A 81 -24.72 6.76 7.71
CA LEU A 81 -24.13 6.13 8.87
C LEU A 81 -25.20 5.29 9.56
N ILE A 82 -24.95 4.00 9.67
CA ILE A 82 -25.87 3.00 10.20
C ILE A 82 -25.27 2.41 11.47
N ASP A 83 -26.08 2.31 12.53
CA ASP A 83 -25.74 1.50 13.72
C ASP A 83 -26.05 0.03 13.40
N ALA A 84 -25.02 -0.80 13.36
CA ALA A 84 -25.14 -2.20 12.97
C ALA A 84 -25.75 -3.08 14.07
N GLU A 85 -25.80 -2.62 15.33
CA GLU A 85 -26.46 -3.36 16.41
C GLU A 85 -27.99 -3.23 16.28
N SER A 86 -28.47 -2.00 16.09
CA SER A 86 -29.91 -1.74 16.02
C SER A 86 -30.47 -1.74 14.59
N GLY A 87 -29.61 -1.67 13.57
CA GLY A 87 -30.00 -1.48 12.16
C GLY A 87 -30.54 -0.07 11.84
N ASN A 88 -30.38 0.90 12.74
CA ASN A 88 -30.95 2.24 12.57
C ASN A 88 -30.02 3.16 11.79
N HIS A 89 -30.61 4.04 10.97
CA HIS A 89 -29.89 5.13 10.35
C HIS A 89 -29.62 6.23 11.40
N VAL A 90 -28.35 6.43 11.72
CA VAL A 90 -27.89 7.47 12.66
C VAL A 90 -27.81 8.82 11.96
N TRP A 91 -27.35 8.81 10.70
CA TRP A 91 -27.26 9.98 9.85
C TRP A 91 -27.35 9.57 8.38
N GLY A 92 -27.86 10.45 7.53
CA GLY A 92 -27.85 10.28 6.10
C GLY A 92 -28.03 11.61 5.39
N GLU A 93 -27.23 11.85 4.36
CA GLU A 93 -27.28 13.09 3.59
C GLU A 93 -27.08 12.84 2.10
N ARG A 94 -27.69 13.71 1.30
CA ARG A 94 -27.56 13.73 -0.15
C ARG A 94 -26.93 15.05 -0.58
N PHE A 95 -25.74 14.95 -1.14
CA PHE A 95 -25.00 16.05 -1.72
C PHE A 95 -25.28 16.10 -3.22
N ASP A 96 -25.76 17.24 -3.70
CA ASP A 96 -25.86 17.54 -5.13
C ASP A 96 -25.09 18.83 -5.39
N ARG A 97 -23.90 18.68 -5.98
CA ARG A 97 -22.92 19.75 -6.09
C ARG A 97 -22.25 19.74 -7.47
N PRO A 98 -21.68 20.87 -7.90
CA PRO A 98 -20.66 20.87 -8.95
C PRO A 98 -19.58 19.82 -8.67
N MET A 99 -19.09 19.19 -9.73
CA MET A 99 -18.01 18.20 -9.66
C MET A 99 -16.76 18.82 -8.99
N ALA A 100 -16.50 20.11 -9.25
CA ALA A 100 -15.46 20.94 -8.62
C ALA A 100 -15.47 20.92 -7.07
N ASP A 101 -16.62 20.67 -6.44
CA ASP A 101 -16.77 20.67 -4.99
C ASP A 101 -16.59 19.26 -4.37
N LEU A 102 -16.17 18.25 -5.16
CA LEU A 102 -16.02 16.86 -4.71
C LEU A 102 -15.26 16.74 -3.37
N PHE A 103 -14.10 17.36 -3.27
CA PHE A 103 -13.25 17.26 -2.07
C PHE A 103 -13.91 17.92 -0.86
N ALA A 104 -14.61 19.04 -1.04
CA ALA A 104 -15.38 19.68 0.02
C ALA A 104 -16.53 18.78 0.51
N VAL A 105 -17.16 18.03 -0.39
CA VAL A 105 -18.19 17.04 -0.03
C VAL A 105 -17.58 15.88 0.75
N GLN A 106 -16.43 15.35 0.34
CA GLN A 106 -15.72 14.29 1.08
C GLN A 106 -15.37 14.75 2.50
N ASP A 107 -14.81 15.95 2.64
CA ASP A 107 -14.48 16.56 3.93
C ASP A 107 -15.73 16.69 4.82
N GLN A 108 -16.84 17.15 4.25
CA GLN A 108 -18.11 17.29 4.97
C GLN A 108 -18.63 15.92 5.46
N VAL A 109 -18.55 14.88 4.62
CA VAL A 109 -18.95 13.51 5.01
C VAL A 109 -18.11 13.03 6.21
N VAL A 110 -16.78 13.13 6.13
CA VAL A 110 -15.87 12.70 7.19
C VAL A 110 -16.12 13.47 8.49
N GLN A 111 -16.19 14.81 8.42
CA GLN A 111 -16.43 15.65 9.59
C GLN A 111 -17.78 15.37 10.25
N THR A 112 -18.81 15.10 9.45
CA THR A 112 -20.13 14.78 9.98
C THR A 112 -20.13 13.44 10.69
N ILE A 113 -19.48 12.43 10.13
CA ILE A 113 -19.33 11.11 10.76
C ILE A 113 -18.55 11.23 12.07
N VAL A 114 -17.38 11.87 12.06
CA VAL A 114 -16.55 12.06 13.26
C VAL A 114 -17.28 12.88 14.33
N GLY A 115 -17.94 13.97 13.93
CA GLY A 115 -18.72 14.81 14.86
C GLY A 115 -19.91 14.09 15.47
N THR A 116 -20.48 13.11 14.76
CA THR A 116 -21.59 12.26 15.24
C THR A 116 -21.10 11.16 16.19
N LEU A 117 -19.97 10.52 15.88
CA LEU A 117 -19.46 9.35 16.62
C LEU A 117 -18.58 9.71 17.82
N VAL A 118 -17.70 10.71 17.66
CA VAL A 118 -16.66 11.07 18.64
C VAL A 118 -17.02 12.35 19.40
N GLY A 119 -17.95 13.14 18.86
CA GLY A 119 -18.40 14.41 19.42
C GLY A 119 -17.67 15.62 18.81
N ARG A 120 -18.40 16.74 18.72
CA ARG A 120 -18.00 17.93 17.95
C ARG A 120 -16.73 18.63 18.45
N VAL A 121 -16.41 18.55 19.74
CA VAL A 121 -15.21 19.18 20.34
C VAL A 121 -13.93 18.48 19.89
N GLN A 122 -13.96 17.15 19.79
CA GLN A 122 -12.84 16.36 19.26
C GLN A 122 -12.72 16.57 17.75
N ALA A 123 -13.85 16.62 17.03
CA ALA A 123 -13.89 16.93 15.59
C ALA A 123 -13.31 18.32 15.24
N SER A 124 -13.37 19.28 16.16
CA SER A 124 -12.77 20.61 16.00
C SER A 124 -11.30 20.73 16.44
N GLY A 125 -10.82 19.76 17.24
CA GLY A 125 -9.52 19.81 17.91
C GLY A 125 -8.43 18.91 17.31
N ALA A 126 -8.77 17.95 16.43
CA ALA A 126 -7.76 17.21 15.69
C ALA A 126 -7.27 18.07 14.51
N ASP A 127 -5.95 18.16 14.41
CA ASP A 127 -5.23 18.98 13.46
C ASP A 127 -5.79 18.86 12.05
N ARG A 128 -6.20 20.01 11.54
CA ARG A 128 -6.31 20.37 10.13
C ARG A 128 -4.90 20.37 9.51
N ALA A 129 -4.17 19.26 9.58
CA ALA A 129 -3.14 18.95 8.60
C ALA A 129 -3.90 18.59 7.30
N ARG A 130 -4.38 19.66 6.66
CA ARG A 130 -5.30 19.61 5.53
C ARG A 130 -4.57 18.99 4.36
N ARG A 131 -4.75 17.67 4.16
CA ARG A 131 -4.37 16.97 2.92
C ARG A 131 -4.66 17.94 1.80
N ARG A 132 -3.63 18.34 1.06
CA ARG A 132 -3.80 19.31 -0.02
C ARG A 132 -4.51 18.56 -1.15
N PRO A 133 -5.83 18.75 -1.36
CA PRO A 133 -6.52 18.03 -2.42
C PRO A 133 -5.91 18.45 -3.77
N PRO A 134 -5.95 17.58 -4.79
CA PRO A 134 -5.50 18.00 -6.11
C PRO A 134 -6.34 19.20 -6.57
N SER A 135 -5.67 20.14 -7.25
CA SER A 135 -6.30 21.32 -7.82
C SER A 135 -7.13 21.00 -9.07
N SER A 136 -6.94 19.80 -9.64
CA SER A 136 -7.64 19.32 -10.83
C SER A 136 -8.30 17.96 -10.60
N LEU A 137 -9.58 17.88 -10.95
CA LEU A 137 -10.33 16.63 -10.93
C LEU A 137 -9.93 15.67 -12.04
N ASP A 138 -9.41 16.19 -13.15
CA ASP A 138 -8.89 15.36 -14.22
C ASP A 138 -7.60 14.66 -13.77
N ALA A 139 -6.72 15.38 -13.05
CA ALA A 139 -5.54 14.78 -12.43
C ALA A 139 -5.94 13.72 -11.39
N TYR A 140 -6.94 14.01 -10.56
CA TYR A 140 -7.51 13.05 -9.62
C TYR A 140 -8.06 11.79 -10.30
N ASP A 141 -8.85 11.94 -11.37
CA ASP A 141 -9.42 10.83 -12.13
C ASP A 141 -8.32 9.89 -12.68
N HIS A 142 -7.24 10.47 -13.21
CA HIS A 142 -6.08 9.70 -13.66
C HIS A 142 -5.40 8.92 -12.53
N VAL A 143 -5.26 9.51 -11.33
CA VAL A 143 -4.73 8.78 -10.17
C VAL A 143 -5.62 7.61 -9.77
N LEU A 144 -6.94 7.80 -9.73
CA LEU A 144 -7.85 6.72 -9.39
C LEU A 144 -7.80 5.57 -10.40
N ARG A 145 -7.73 5.89 -11.70
CA ARG A 145 -7.55 4.87 -12.75
C ARG A 145 -6.27 4.10 -12.56
N GLY A 146 -5.15 4.80 -12.32
CA GLY A 146 -3.85 4.16 -12.10
C GLY A 146 -3.84 3.22 -10.89
N ASN A 147 -4.46 3.63 -9.77
CA ASN A 147 -4.54 2.81 -8.56
C ASN A 147 -5.47 1.60 -8.68
N ALA A 148 -6.49 1.66 -9.54
CA ALA A 148 -7.41 0.55 -9.76
C ALA A 148 -6.79 -0.60 -10.59
N LEU A 149 -5.68 -0.34 -11.29
CA LEU A 149 -5.02 -1.31 -12.15
C LEU A 149 -4.17 -2.32 -11.35
N PRO A 150 -4.10 -3.59 -11.79
CA PRO A 150 -3.26 -4.60 -11.15
C PRO A 150 -1.77 -4.40 -11.51
N TRP A 151 -1.01 -3.70 -10.68
CA TRP A 151 0.40 -3.35 -10.97
C TRP A 151 1.36 -4.55 -11.06
N ASP A 152 0.91 -5.76 -10.74
CA ASP A 152 1.70 -7.00 -10.92
C ASP A 152 1.63 -7.52 -12.37
N ASP A 153 0.65 -7.06 -13.17
CA ASP A 153 0.60 -7.28 -14.62
C ASP A 153 1.40 -6.19 -15.34
N PRO A 154 2.39 -6.53 -16.19
CA PRO A 154 3.24 -5.54 -16.86
C PRO A 154 2.47 -4.54 -17.74
N ALA A 155 1.41 -4.99 -18.43
CA ALA A 155 0.63 -4.12 -19.31
C ALA A 155 -0.18 -3.10 -18.48
N ALA A 156 -0.85 -3.57 -17.43
CA ALA A 156 -1.56 -2.72 -16.48
C ALA A 156 -0.63 -1.78 -15.71
N ALA A 157 0.57 -2.23 -15.30
CA ALA A 157 1.57 -1.38 -14.67
C ALA A 157 2.04 -0.25 -15.60
N ALA A 158 2.24 -0.54 -16.88
CA ALA A 158 2.58 0.47 -17.88
C ALA A 158 1.43 1.47 -18.12
N GLU A 159 0.19 1.03 -18.04
CA GLU A 159 -0.99 1.90 -18.10
C GLU A 159 -1.12 2.78 -16.84
N ALA A 160 -0.92 2.21 -15.65
CA ALA A 160 -0.90 2.95 -14.39
C ALA A 160 0.18 4.03 -14.39
N LYS A 161 1.38 3.70 -14.90
CA LYS A 161 2.48 4.65 -15.09
C LYS A 161 2.06 5.85 -15.95
N ARG A 162 1.46 5.60 -17.13
CA ARG A 162 0.95 6.65 -18.01
C ARG A 162 -0.13 7.50 -17.34
N ALA A 163 -1.01 6.87 -16.55
CA ALA A 163 -2.04 7.59 -15.82
C ALA A 163 -1.43 8.54 -14.77
N PHE A 164 -0.45 8.09 -13.99
CA PHE A 164 0.24 8.95 -13.01
C PHE A 164 1.07 10.05 -13.67
N GLU A 165 1.78 9.75 -14.76
CA GLU A 165 2.48 10.77 -15.56
C GLU A 165 1.50 11.84 -16.06
N ARG A 166 0.33 11.43 -16.57
CA ARG A 166 -0.69 12.37 -17.02
C ARG A 166 -1.28 13.20 -15.88
N ALA A 167 -1.47 12.61 -14.70
CA ALA A 167 -1.91 13.35 -13.52
C ALA A 167 -0.90 14.43 -13.13
N ILE A 168 0.40 14.13 -13.18
CA ILE A 168 1.48 15.09 -12.90
C ILE A 168 1.54 16.19 -13.95
N GLU A 169 1.34 15.87 -15.23
CA GLU A 169 1.29 16.88 -16.31
C GLU A 169 0.13 17.87 -16.11
N ILE A 170 -1.03 17.39 -15.66
CA ILE A 170 -2.22 18.21 -15.44
C ILE A 170 -2.10 19.03 -14.15
N ASP A 171 -1.61 18.43 -13.08
CA ASP A 171 -1.40 19.07 -11.79
C ASP A 171 -0.01 18.72 -11.23
N PRO A 172 1.03 19.50 -11.58
CA PRO A 172 2.39 19.29 -11.07
C PRO A 172 2.53 19.47 -9.55
N GLY A 173 1.52 20.09 -8.91
CA GLY A 173 1.46 20.26 -7.46
C GLY A 173 0.86 19.06 -6.73
N TYR A 174 0.29 18.08 -7.44
CA TYR A 174 -0.32 16.91 -6.83
C TYR A 174 0.76 15.90 -6.40
N GLY A 175 1.06 15.83 -5.10
CA GLY A 175 2.14 15.01 -4.57
C GLY A 175 1.94 13.50 -4.73
N LEU A 176 0.73 12.99 -4.46
CA LEU A 176 0.43 11.55 -4.49
C LEU A 176 0.84 10.83 -5.80
N PRO A 177 0.52 11.30 -7.02
CA PRO A 177 0.94 10.63 -8.24
C PRO A 177 2.46 10.56 -8.42
N HIS A 178 3.23 11.52 -7.88
CA HIS A 178 4.70 11.42 -7.88
C HIS A 178 5.16 10.22 -7.04
N SER A 179 4.52 9.98 -5.89
CA SER A 179 4.84 8.85 -5.01
C SER A 179 4.45 7.51 -5.64
N LEU A 180 3.27 7.43 -6.26
CA LEU A 180 2.80 6.21 -6.91
C LEU A 180 3.65 5.89 -8.16
N LEU A 181 4.05 6.91 -8.91
CA LEU A 181 5.01 6.76 -10.01
C LEU A 181 6.38 6.31 -9.50
N ALA A 182 6.85 6.83 -8.37
CA ALA A 182 8.08 6.37 -7.72
C ALA A 182 8.02 4.87 -7.42
N ALA A 183 6.92 4.38 -6.83
CA ALA A 183 6.74 2.97 -6.52
C ALA A 183 6.78 2.08 -7.79
N LEU A 184 6.16 2.52 -8.90
CA LEU A 184 6.23 1.80 -10.17
C LEU A 184 7.64 1.79 -10.78
N VAL A 185 8.33 2.93 -10.78
CA VAL A 185 9.73 3.01 -11.26
C VAL A 185 10.66 2.19 -10.37
N GLY A 186 10.43 2.17 -9.07
CA GLY A 186 11.17 1.36 -8.10
C GLY A 186 11.06 -0.14 -8.38
N ARG A 187 9.90 -0.62 -8.83
CA ARG A 187 9.73 -2.02 -9.24
C ARG A 187 10.61 -2.40 -10.44
N GLU A 188 10.87 -1.47 -11.35
CA GLU A 188 11.82 -1.70 -12.46
C GLU A 188 13.24 -1.95 -11.90
N TRP A 189 13.64 -1.17 -10.89
CA TRP A 189 14.91 -1.36 -10.18
C TRP A 189 14.97 -2.68 -9.37
N GLU A 190 13.88 -3.08 -8.73
CA GLU A 190 13.84 -4.30 -7.90
C GLU A 190 13.87 -5.58 -8.73
N ASN A 191 13.20 -5.58 -9.90
CA ASN A 191 12.99 -6.78 -10.70
C ASN A 191 14.06 -7.00 -11.79
N ASP A 192 14.89 -6.01 -12.09
CA ASP A 192 15.96 -6.15 -13.08
C ASP A 192 17.33 -5.83 -12.47
N LEU A 193 18.19 -6.85 -12.34
CA LEU A 193 19.57 -6.66 -11.84
C LEU A 193 20.43 -5.82 -12.77
N SER A 194 20.06 -5.74 -14.05
CA SER A 194 20.76 -4.93 -15.04
C SER A 194 20.28 -3.47 -15.07
N ALA A 195 19.20 -3.14 -14.34
CA ALA A 195 18.71 -1.78 -14.26
C ALA A 195 19.80 -0.84 -13.74
N PRO A 196 20.05 0.29 -14.44
CA PRO A 196 21.06 1.26 -14.06
C PRO A 196 20.71 1.93 -12.72
N ARG A 197 21.72 2.44 -11.99
CA ARG A 197 21.52 3.08 -10.67
C ARG A 197 20.61 4.30 -10.77
N GLU A 198 20.65 4.97 -11.92
CA GLU A 198 19.83 6.09 -12.32
C GLU A 198 18.32 5.78 -12.23
N THR A 199 17.90 4.52 -12.39
CA THR A 199 16.50 4.10 -12.17
C THR A 199 16.08 4.27 -10.71
N LEU A 200 16.94 3.84 -9.77
CA LEU A 200 16.71 4.05 -8.34
C LEU A 200 16.76 5.54 -7.99
N ASP A 201 17.72 6.29 -8.53
CA ASP A 201 17.84 7.72 -8.25
C ASP A 201 16.61 8.50 -8.75
N ARG A 202 16.06 8.13 -9.91
CA ARG A 202 14.80 8.68 -10.43
C ARG A 202 13.62 8.35 -9.50
N ALA A 203 13.48 7.11 -9.06
CA ALA A 203 12.42 6.72 -8.13
C ALA A 203 12.52 7.50 -6.81
N PHE A 204 13.74 7.61 -6.26
CA PHE A 204 13.99 8.38 -5.05
C PHE A 204 13.67 9.87 -5.20
N ALA A 205 14.03 10.50 -6.33
CA ALA A 205 13.71 11.89 -6.60
C ALA A 205 12.19 12.14 -6.71
N LEU A 206 11.46 11.23 -7.34
CA LEU A 206 9.99 11.28 -7.42
C LEU A 206 9.35 11.18 -6.02
N ALA A 207 9.83 10.26 -5.18
CA ALA A 207 9.32 10.09 -3.82
C ALA A 207 9.63 11.31 -2.92
N GLN A 208 10.82 11.91 -3.05
CA GLN A 208 11.15 13.16 -2.37
C GLN A 208 10.22 14.27 -2.79
N ARG A 209 10.03 14.44 -4.10
CA ARG A 209 9.15 15.46 -4.66
C ARG A 209 7.71 15.29 -4.16
N ALA A 210 7.25 14.05 -4.01
CA ALA A 210 5.92 13.77 -3.48
C ALA A 210 5.73 14.31 -2.06
N VAL A 211 6.72 14.12 -1.18
CA VAL A 211 6.69 14.64 0.21
C VAL A 211 6.84 16.17 0.24
N GLU A 212 7.67 16.76 -0.62
CA GLU A 212 7.76 18.23 -0.74
C GLU A 212 6.42 18.88 -1.12
N LEU A 213 5.65 18.19 -1.97
CA LEU A 213 4.35 18.67 -2.46
C LEU A 213 3.20 18.38 -1.50
N ALA A 214 3.30 17.28 -0.75
CA ALA A 214 2.26 16.75 0.13
C ALA A 214 2.86 16.18 1.43
N GLU A 215 3.39 17.06 2.28
CA GLU A 215 3.99 16.73 3.58
C GLU A 215 3.00 16.08 4.56
N ASP A 216 1.70 16.26 4.33
CA ASP A 216 0.63 15.68 5.14
C ASP A 216 0.00 14.41 4.53
N GLU A 217 0.61 13.87 3.47
CA GLU A 217 0.22 12.61 2.88
C GLU A 217 1.05 11.45 3.43
N SER A 218 0.39 10.59 4.20
CA SER A 218 1.03 9.47 4.92
C SER A 218 1.73 8.48 3.98
N THR A 219 1.12 8.23 2.82
CA THR A 219 1.63 7.32 1.79
C THR A 219 2.89 7.87 1.11
N CYS A 220 2.98 9.19 0.92
CA CYS A 220 4.19 9.82 0.38
C CYS A 220 5.39 9.60 1.30
N HIS A 221 5.18 9.72 2.61
CA HIS A 221 6.22 9.47 3.60
C HIS A 221 6.67 8.00 3.64
N THR A 222 5.75 7.03 3.65
CA THR A 222 6.16 5.62 3.71
C THR A 222 6.90 5.17 2.45
N ILE A 223 6.46 5.60 1.26
CA ILE A 223 7.15 5.33 -0.01
C ILE A 223 8.53 6.00 -0.04
N LEU A 224 8.66 7.26 0.41
CA LEU A 224 9.98 7.90 0.53
C LEU A 224 10.89 7.11 1.47
N GLY A 225 10.36 6.63 2.59
CA GLY A 225 11.11 5.80 3.53
C GLY A 225 11.65 4.51 2.90
N GLN A 226 10.87 3.85 2.03
CA GLN A 226 11.34 2.69 1.26
C GLN A 226 12.51 3.04 0.33
N PHE A 227 12.44 4.17 -0.38
CA PHE A 227 13.53 4.58 -1.26
C PHE A 227 14.76 5.10 -0.49
N CYS A 228 14.58 5.69 0.69
CA CYS A 228 15.68 5.94 1.61
C CYS A 228 16.38 4.63 2.00
N LEU A 229 15.64 3.55 2.26
CA LEU A 229 16.20 2.24 2.56
C LEU A 229 17.03 1.71 1.37
N GLU A 230 16.48 1.73 0.16
CA GLU A 230 17.19 1.31 -1.06
C GLU A 230 18.47 2.14 -1.30
N GLN A 231 18.44 3.44 -1.00
CA GLN A 231 19.60 4.32 -1.04
C GLN A 231 20.57 4.15 0.15
N ARG A 232 20.27 3.24 1.09
CA ARG A 232 21.02 2.99 2.33
C ARG A 232 21.08 4.21 3.27
N LEU A 233 20.11 5.12 3.16
CA LEU A 233 19.88 6.26 4.06
C LEU A 233 19.01 5.81 5.25
N PHE A 234 19.57 4.92 6.07
CA PHE A 234 18.80 4.14 7.06
C PHE A 234 18.05 4.98 8.10
N ASP A 235 18.65 6.08 8.58
CA ASP A 235 18.00 6.94 9.58
C ASP A 235 16.81 7.72 8.97
N LEU A 236 16.93 8.15 7.72
CA LEU A 236 15.84 8.79 6.98
C LEU A 236 14.73 7.79 6.63
N ALA A 237 15.11 6.54 6.30
CA ALA A 237 14.15 5.47 6.06
C ALA A 237 13.28 5.22 7.30
N LEU A 238 13.90 5.12 8.47
CA LEU A 238 13.21 4.98 9.75
C LEU A 238 12.33 6.19 10.05
N HIS A 239 12.86 7.41 9.88
CA HIS A 239 12.12 8.65 10.13
C HIS A 239 10.84 8.74 9.30
N HIS A 240 10.94 8.59 7.97
CA HIS A 240 9.79 8.78 7.09
C HIS A 240 8.76 7.66 7.20
N THR A 241 9.18 6.40 7.35
CA THR A 241 8.22 5.31 7.56
C THR A 241 7.48 5.42 8.89
N ALA A 242 8.18 5.78 9.97
CA ALA A 242 7.54 6.05 11.27
C ALA A 242 6.52 7.20 11.17
N ARG A 243 6.92 8.31 10.52
CA ARG A 243 6.05 9.46 10.30
C ARG A 243 4.76 9.10 9.54
N GLY A 244 4.86 8.32 8.47
CA GLY A 244 3.70 7.87 7.70
C GLY A 244 2.71 7.02 8.52
N VAL A 245 3.21 6.15 9.40
CA VAL A 245 2.38 5.35 10.32
C VAL A 245 1.76 6.22 11.42
N GLU A 246 2.50 7.19 11.97
CA GLU A 246 1.97 8.12 12.98
C GLU A 246 0.81 8.99 12.46
N MET A 247 0.88 9.36 11.17
CA MET A 247 -0.12 10.17 10.47
C MET A 247 -1.38 9.38 10.14
N ASN A 248 -1.23 8.11 9.75
CA ASN A 248 -2.37 7.24 9.47
C ASN A 248 -2.15 5.85 10.09
N PRO A 249 -2.44 5.68 11.40
CA PRO A 249 -2.18 4.44 12.10
C PRO A 249 -3.11 3.30 11.69
N ALA A 250 -4.24 3.56 11.02
CA ALA A 250 -5.11 2.49 10.53
C ALA A 250 -4.73 1.99 9.12
N ASN A 251 -3.82 2.67 8.42
CA ASN A 251 -3.39 2.24 7.09
C ASN A 251 -2.44 1.04 7.16
N GLN A 252 -2.94 -0.14 6.75
CA GLN A 252 -2.17 -1.38 6.73
C GLN A 252 -0.98 -1.38 5.76
N TRP A 253 -1.02 -0.62 4.66
CA TRP A 253 0.09 -0.50 3.72
C TRP A 253 1.27 0.20 4.38
N ASN A 254 1.03 1.38 4.96
CA ASN A 254 2.04 2.15 5.67
C ASN A 254 2.68 1.35 6.82
N ARG A 255 1.85 0.62 7.57
CA ARG A 255 2.33 -0.24 8.66
C ARG A 255 3.22 -1.37 8.16
N ALA A 256 2.83 -2.04 7.07
CA ALA A 256 3.62 -3.11 6.48
C ALA A 256 4.96 -2.59 5.93
N ASP A 257 4.96 -1.45 5.24
CA ASP A 257 6.18 -0.81 4.73
C ASP A 257 7.15 -0.48 5.86
N PHE A 258 6.64 0.06 6.97
CA PHE A 258 7.47 0.32 8.15
C PHE A 258 8.05 -0.98 8.73
N GLY A 259 7.27 -2.05 8.81
CA GLY A 259 7.75 -3.36 9.25
C GLY A 259 8.86 -3.94 8.36
N ILE A 260 8.75 -3.73 7.04
CA ILE A 260 9.80 -4.11 6.08
C ILE A 260 11.08 -3.32 6.33
N VAL A 261 10.98 -2.00 6.53
CA VAL A 261 12.14 -1.16 6.84
C VAL A 261 12.81 -1.65 8.12
N LEU A 262 12.07 -1.83 9.22
CA LEU A 262 12.63 -2.33 10.49
C LEU A 262 13.37 -3.66 10.31
N SER A 263 12.82 -4.57 9.50
CA SER A 263 13.44 -5.86 9.20
C SER A 263 14.82 -5.73 8.54
N HIS A 264 14.99 -4.77 7.63
CA HIS A 264 16.28 -4.50 6.99
C HIS A 264 17.26 -3.73 7.88
N LEU A 265 16.76 -3.04 8.91
CA LEU A 265 17.56 -2.31 9.89
C LEU A 265 18.01 -3.16 11.08
N GLY A 266 17.85 -4.49 11.03
CA GLY A 266 18.20 -5.41 12.11
C GLY A 266 17.16 -5.51 13.24
N ARG A 267 16.01 -4.86 13.10
CA ARG A 267 14.90 -4.85 14.07
C ARG A 267 13.77 -5.77 13.61
N ALA A 268 14.11 -6.99 13.22
CA ALA A 268 13.20 -7.89 12.52
C ALA A 268 12.07 -8.45 13.41
N GLU A 269 12.23 -8.60 14.72
CA GLU A 269 11.10 -8.91 15.62
C GLU A 269 10.03 -7.82 15.59
N GLU A 270 10.42 -6.56 15.75
CA GLU A 270 9.49 -5.42 15.71
C GLU A 270 8.85 -5.29 14.33
N GLY A 271 9.64 -5.49 13.27
CA GLY A 271 9.14 -5.50 11.90
C GLY A 271 8.09 -6.58 11.65
N LEU A 272 8.31 -7.78 12.18
CA LEU A 272 7.39 -8.92 12.08
C LEU A 272 6.07 -8.66 12.82
N GLU A 273 6.11 -7.99 13.97
CA GLU A 273 4.90 -7.56 14.68
C GLU A 273 4.08 -6.57 13.86
N LEU A 274 4.71 -5.53 13.29
CA LEU A 274 4.01 -4.57 12.44
C LEU A 274 3.38 -5.22 11.20
N LEU A 275 4.09 -6.14 10.54
CA LEU A 275 3.57 -6.87 9.39
C LEU A 275 2.35 -7.73 9.78
N ARG A 276 2.42 -8.44 10.91
CA ARG A 276 1.28 -9.21 11.42
C ARG A 276 0.11 -8.29 11.76
N ASP A 277 0.37 -7.12 12.33
CA ASP A 277 -0.64 -6.14 12.70
C ASP A 277 -1.34 -5.53 11.51
N ALA A 278 -0.62 -5.28 10.41
CA ALA A 278 -1.21 -4.87 9.15
C ALA A 278 -2.27 -5.90 8.68
N ARG A 279 -1.98 -7.19 8.82
CA ARG A 279 -2.90 -8.27 8.45
C ARG A 279 -3.96 -8.59 9.51
N ARG A 280 -3.72 -8.28 10.79
CA ARG A 280 -4.76 -8.31 11.83
C ARG A 280 -5.81 -7.23 11.58
N ALA A 281 -5.37 -6.04 11.17
CA ALA A 281 -6.26 -4.95 10.76
C ALA A 281 -7.01 -5.25 9.46
N ASP A 282 -6.38 -5.99 8.55
CA ASP A 282 -6.97 -6.44 7.29
C ASP A 282 -6.60 -7.90 6.96
N PRO A 283 -7.44 -8.88 7.31
CA PRO A 283 -7.16 -10.30 7.03
C PRO A 283 -6.98 -10.64 5.55
N TYR A 284 -7.44 -9.76 4.64
CA TYR A 284 -7.35 -9.91 3.20
C TYR A 284 -6.18 -9.13 2.60
N PHE A 285 -5.43 -8.41 3.42
CA PHE A 285 -4.19 -7.81 3.02
C PHE A 285 -3.15 -8.91 2.77
N GLY A 286 -2.69 -8.97 1.52
CA GLY A 286 -1.68 -9.92 1.09
C GLY A 286 -1.16 -9.68 -0.33
N PRO A 287 -0.83 -8.44 -0.72
CA PRO A 287 -0.12 -8.22 -1.98
C PRO A 287 1.24 -8.95 -1.96
N GLY A 288 1.77 -9.34 -3.12
CA GLY A 288 2.98 -10.18 -3.19
C GLY A 288 4.18 -9.59 -2.41
N TRP A 289 4.36 -8.27 -2.46
CA TRP A 289 5.43 -7.57 -1.74
C TRP A 289 5.33 -7.68 -0.20
N TYR A 290 4.11 -7.76 0.35
CA TYR A 290 3.89 -7.93 1.79
C TYR A 290 4.45 -9.29 2.25
N TRP A 291 4.15 -10.35 1.50
CA TRP A 291 4.62 -11.70 1.81
C TRP A 291 6.14 -11.81 1.71
N ARG A 292 6.75 -11.14 0.72
CA ARG A 292 8.21 -11.02 0.63
C ARG A 292 8.79 -10.33 1.87
N GLY A 293 8.16 -9.25 2.32
CA GLY A 293 8.55 -8.53 3.54
C GLY A 293 8.53 -9.44 4.78
N LEU A 294 7.48 -10.23 4.93
CA LEU A 294 7.32 -11.19 6.02
C LEU A 294 8.42 -12.26 6.01
N GLY A 295 8.68 -12.83 4.82
CA GLY A 295 9.77 -13.78 4.60
C GLY A 295 11.14 -13.19 4.91
N VAL A 296 11.41 -11.94 4.52
CA VAL A 296 12.68 -11.26 4.83
C VAL A 296 12.85 -11.11 6.35
N ALA A 297 11.81 -10.68 7.07
CA ALA A 297 11.85 -10.58 8.52
C ALA A 297 12.21 -11.93 9.15
N GLN A 298 11.50 -13.01 8.78
CA GLN A 298 11.77 -14.36 9.29
C GLN A 298 13.18 -14.86 8.93
N PHE A 299 13.67 -14.56 7.72
CA PHE A 299 15.03 -14.93 7.30
C PHE A 299 16.12 -14.22 8.12
N VAL A 300 15.95 -12.92 8.40
CA VAL A 300 16.86 -12.17 9.27
C VAL A 300 16.90 -12.81 10.67
N LEU A 301 15.74 -13.28 11.15
CA LEU A 301 15.60 -14.03 12.41
C LEU A 301 16.05 -15.50 12.34
N ARG A 302 16.57 -15.95 11.20
CA ARG A 302 16.98 -17.34 10.95
C ARG A 302 15.85 -18.38 11.09
N ARG A 303 14.59 -17.94 10.95
CA ARG A 303 13.37 -18.77 10.97
C ARG A 303 13.03 -19.24 9.56
N TYR A 304 13.93 -20.01 8.95
CA TYR A 304 13.84 -20.38 7.53
C TYR A 304 12.57 -21.17 7.18
N ALA A 305 12.16 -22.08 8.07
CA ALA A 305 10.95 -22.89 7.86
C ALA A 305 9.68 -22.02 7.82
N ASP A 306 9.62 -20.98 8.66
CA ASP A 306 8.51 -20.02 8.67
C ASP A 306 8.55 -19.11 7.43
N ALA A 307 9.75 -18.78 6.93
CA ALA A 307 9.94 -17.90 5.78
C ALA A 307 9.54 -18.52 4.44
N LEU A 308 9.70 -19.83 4.26
CA LEU A 308 9.38 -20.54 3.02
C LEU A 308 7.95 -20.27 2.49
N PRO A 309 6.87 -20.54 3.25
CA PRO A 309 5.51 -20.34 2.74
C PRO A 309 5.21 -18.87 2.43
N ASP A 310 5.88 -17.93 3.09
CA ASP A 310 5.70 -16.50 2.84
C ASP A 310 6.45 -16.07 1.57
N PHE A 311 7.66 -16.58 1.33
CA PHE A 311 8.30 -16.38 0.03
C PHE A 311 7.52 -17.03 -1.11
N GLU A 312 7.00 -18.25 -0.95
CA GLU A 312 6.16 -18.91 -1.96
C GLU A 312 4.94 -18.06 -2.35
N ARG A 313 4.23 -17.49 -1.36
CA ARG A 313 3.12 -16.54 -1.61
C ARG A 313 3.58 -15.25 -2.26
N GLY A 314 4.77 -14.77 -1.92
CA GLY A 314 5.36 -13.53 -2.44
C GLY A 314 5.96 -13.65 -3.84
N VAL A 315 6.15 -14.88 -4.34
CA VAL A 315 6.55 -15.19 -5.73
C VAL A 315 5.33 -15.08 -6.65
N THR A 316 4.70 -13.90 -6.67
CA THR A 316 3.82 -13.49 -7.77
C THR A 316 4.70 -12.92 -8.88
N ASN A 317 4.59 -13.46 -10.11
CA ASN A 317 5.40 -13.06 -11.27
C ASN A 317 6.92 -12.91 -10.99
N ASN A 318 7.57 -14.02 -10.62
CA ASN A 318 9.04 -14.17 -10.62
C ASN A 318 9.85 -13.02 -9.96
N SER A 319 9.41 -12.55 -8.79
CA SER A 319 10.24 -11.63 -7.99
C SER A 319 11.60 -12.24 -7.69
N LEU A 320 12.64 -11.67 -8.31
CA LEU A 320 14.00 -12.21 -8.23
C LEU A 320 14.53 -12.23 -6.79
N ARG A 321 14.24 -11.17 -6.01
CA ARG A 321 14.54 -11.12 -4.58
C ARG A 321 13.87 -12.26 -3.82
N ALA A 322 12.60 -12.55 -4.08
CA ALA A 322 11.88 -13.65 -3.41
C ALA A 322 12.44 -15.02 -3.80
N LEU A 323 12.72 -15.25 -5.08
CA LEU A 323 13.29 -16.51 -5.57
C LEU A 323 14.69 -16.77 -4.96
N ALA A 324 15.52 -15.74 -4.86
CA ALA A 324 16.84 -15.84 -4.23
C ALA A 324 16.72 -16.19 -2.74
N MET A 325 15.80 -15.54 -2.01
CA MET A 325 15.58 -15.82 -0.60
C MET A 325 14.95 -17.21 -0.38
N LEU A 326 14.06 -17.66 -1.28
CA LEU A 326 13.50 -19.01 -1.26
C LEU A 326 14.60 -20.07 -1.44
N ALA A 327 15.51 -19.87 -2.39
CA ALA A 327 16.68 -20.74 -2.59
C ALA A 327 17.58 -20.77 -1.34
N ALA A 328 17.86 -19.61 -0.75
CA ALA A 328 18.64 -19.47 0.47
C ALA A 328 18.00 -20.23 1.65
N CYS A 329 16.68 -20.11 1.85
CA CYS A 329 15.94 -20.83 2.90
C CYS A 329 15.98 -22.34 2.68
N HIS A 330 15.72 -22.83 1.46
CA HIS A 330 15.79 -24.26 1.15
C HIS A 330 17.19 -24.84 1.40
N ALA A 331 18.23 -24.13 0.99
CA ALA A 331 19.61 -24.54 1.22
C ALA A 331 19.94 -24.65 2.72
N LYS A 332 19.49 -23.68 3.54
CA LYS A 332 19.67 -23.71 5.00
C LYS A 332 18.94 -24.84 5.70
N LEU A 333 17.85 -25.32 5.12
CA LEU A 333 17.07 -26.45 5.62
C LEU A 333 17.55 -27.81 5.08
N GLY A 334 18.56 -27.83 4.20
CA GLY A 334 19.06 -29.05 3.57
C GLY A 334 18.18 -29.59 2.43
N HIS A 335 17.23 -28.79 1.93
CA HIS A 335 16.37 -29.15 0.80
C HIS A 335 17.08 -28.87 -0.53
N SER A 336 18.17 -29.59 -0.81
CA SER A 336 19.08 -29.28 -1.93
C SER A 336 18.41 -29.27 -3.31
N GLU A 337 17.47 -30.17 -3.57
CA GLU A 337 16.73 -30.23 -4.83
C GLU A 337 15.88 -28.97 -5.04
N LEU A 338 15.05 -28.62 -4.05
CA LEU A 338 14.21 -27.41 -4.07
C LEU A 338 15.04 -26.12 -4.11
N ALA A 339 16.19 -26.09 -3.45
CA ALA A 339 17.12 -24.97 -3.54
C ALA A 339 17.63 -24.79 -4.99
N GLY A 340 18.02 -25.89 -5.63
CA GLY A 340 18.45 -25.91 -7.03
C GLY A 340 17.35 -25.48 -8.00
N GLU A 341 16.11 -25.91 -7.79
CA GLU A 341 14.95 -25.46 -8.57
C GLU A 341 14.72 -23.94 -8.47
N ALA A 342 14.80 -23.39 -7.25
CA ALA A 342 14.66 -21.95 -7.03
C ALA A 342 15.81 -21.15 -7.69
N VAL A 343 17.06 -21.68 -7.66
CA VAL A 343 18.19 -21.10 -8.39
C VAL A 343 17.96 -21.16 -9.91
N ALA A 344 17.50 -22.29 -10.44
CA ALA A 344 17.21 -22.44 -11.87
C ALA A 344 16.14 -21.43 -12.33
N ARG A 345 15.11 -21.20 -11.51
CA ARG A 345 14.09 -20.16 -11.77
C ARG A 345 14.67 -18.74 -11.72
N CYS A 346 15.56 -18.44 -10.77
CA CYS A 346 16.29 -17.17 -10.74
C CYS A 346 17.04 -16.94 -12.05
N LEU A 347 17.80 -17.94 -12.51
CA LEU A 347 18.63 -17.85 -13.72
C LEU A 347 17.81 -17.85 -15.01
N ALA A 348 16.66 -18.54 -15.04
CA ALA A 348 15.74 -18.47 -16.17
C ALA A 348 15.14 -17.06 -16.32
N PHE A 349 14.89 -16.37 -15.20
CA PHE A 349 14.39 -15.00 -15.20
C PHE A 349 15.51 -13.99 -15.50
N GLN A 350 16.68 -14.15 -14.87
CA GLN A 350 17.85 -13.28 -15.04
C GLN A 350 19.12 -14.13 -15.23
N PRO A 351 19.50 -14.48 -16.48
CA PRO A 351 20.64 -15.35 -16.76
C PRO A 351 21.99 -14.86 -16.21
N GLY A 352 22.13 -13.55 -16.01
CA GLY A 352 23.33 -12.91 -15.45
C GLY A 352 23.29 -12.68 -13.94
N ALA A 353 22.36 -13.30 -13.20
CA ALA A 353 22.29 -13.19 -11.75
C ALA A 353 23.46 -13.94 -11.09
N THR A 354 24.02 -13.34 -10.06
CA THR A 354 25.11 -13.91 -9.24
C THR A 354 24.84 -13.63 -7.77
N VAL A 355 25.54 -14.33 -6.87
CA VAL A 355 25.48 -14.09 -5.43
C VAL A 355 25.74 -12.60 -5.13
N ASP A 356 26.82 -12.04 -5.69
CA ASP A 356 27.20 -10.66 -5.41
C ASP A 356 26.17 -9.64 -5.90
N LYS A 357 25.59 -9.84 -7.09
CA LYS A 357 24.54 -8.95 -7.61
C LYS A 357 23.26 -9.01 -6.77
N LEU A 358 22.83 -10.22 -6.39
CA LEU A 358 21.64 -10.42 -5.58
C LEU A 358 21.79 -9.82 -4.18
N VAL A 359 22.93 -10.07 -3.52
CA VAL A 359 23.22 -9.55 -2.18
C VAL A 359 23.35 -8.03 -2.19
N THR A 360 23.99 -7.46 -3.21
CA THR A 360 24.12 -5.99 -3.35
C THR A 360 22.76 -5.30 -3.47
N ARG A 361 21.78 -5.97 -4.09
CA ARG A 361 20.40 -5.50 -4.24
C ARG A 361 19.55 -5.68 -2.98
N MET A 362 20.06 -6.27 -1.91
CA MET A 362 19.36 -6.32 -0.62
C MET A 362 19.90 -5.21 0.29
N PRO A 363 19.06 -4.25 0.72
CA PRO A 363 19.50 -3.08 1.49
C PRO A 363 19.62 -3.38 3.00
N PHE A 364 20.21 -4.51 3.39
CA PHE A 364 20.47 -4.78 4.81
C PHE A 364 21.44 -3.73 5.39
N LYS A 365 21.09 -3.20 6.56
CA LYS A 365 21.97 -2.31 7.35
C LYS A 365 23.14 -3.09 7.94
N ASP A 366 22.86 -4.27 8.49
CA ASP A 366 23.85 -5.09 9.16
C ASP A 366 24.59 -5.99 8.15
N ALA A 367 25.90 -5.80 8.05
CA ALA A 367 26.74 -6.57 7.13
C ALA A 367 26.72 -8.09 7.41
N SER A 368 26.35 -8.51 8.64
CA SER A 368 26.14 -9.92 8.97
C SER A 368 25.00 -10.55 8.18
N ASP A 369 23.92 -9.82 7.91
CA ASP A 369 22.78 -10.35 7.15
C ASP A 369 23.12 -10.50 5.66
N SER A 370 23.82 -9.53 5.07
CA SER A 370 24.32 -9.66 3.70
C SER A 370 25.31 -10.82 3.54
N ARG A 371 26.25 -10.98 4.49
CA ARG A 371 27.18 -12.12 4.48
C ARG A 371 26.44 -13.45 4.61
N HIS A 372 25.48 -13.50 5.53
CA HIS A 372 24.67 -14.69 5.74
C HIS A 372 23.87 -15.07 4.49
N LEU A 373 23.22 -14.11 3.84
CA LEU A 373 22.53 -14.35 2.57
C LEU A 373 23.50 -14.88 1.50
N ALA A 374 24.69 -14.28 1.38
CA ALA A 374 25.69 -14.72 0.41
C ALA A 374 26.11 -16.18 0.63
N GLU A 375 26.34 -16.59 1.89
CA GLU A 375 26.64 -17.97 2.26
C GLU A 375 25.49 -18.92 1.88
N CYS A 376 24.24 -18.54 2.17
CA CYS A 376 23.07 -19.35 1.85
C CYS A 376 22.88 -19.53 0.34
N LEU A 377 23.11 -18.47 -0.45
CA LEU A 377 23.00 -18.53 -1.91
C LEU A 377 24.10 -19.39 -2.53
N ARG A 378 25.34 -19.30 -2.03
CA ARG A 378 26.43 -20.20 -2.45
C ARG A 378 26.10 -21.65 -2.12
N LEU A 379 25.54 -21.90 -0.94
CA LEU A 379 25.08 -23.23 -0.52
C LEU A 379 23.96 -23.76 -1.43
N ALA A 380 23.06 -22.88 -1.91
CA ALA A 380 22.01 -23.21 -2.86
C ALA A 380 22.53 -23.53 -4.27
N GLY A 381 23.81 -23.30 -4.56
CA GLY A 381 24.40 -23.47 -5.89
C GLY A 381 24.24 -22.26 -6.81
N MET A 382 23.94 -21.07 -6.26
CA MET A 382 23.91 -19.84 -7.05
C MET A 382 25.33 -19.50 -7.57
N PRO A 383 25.48 -19.09 -8.84
CA PRO A 383 26.77 -18.64 -9.38
C PRO A 383 27.38 -17.49 -8.58
N GLY A 384 28.71 -17.53 -8.42
CA GLY A 384 29.50 -16.52 -7.71
C GLY A 384 29.35 -15.11 -8.28
#